data_AF-A0A5K1K319-F1
#
_entry.id   AF-A0A5K1K319-F1
#
_cell.length_a   1.000
_cell.length_b   1.000
_cell.length_c   1.000
_cell.angle_alpha   90.00
_cell.angle_beta   90.00
_cell.angle_gamma   90.00
#
_symmetry.space_group_name_H-M   'P 1'
#
loop_
_entity.id
_entity.type
_entity.pdbx_description
1 polymer ?
#
loop_
_entity_poly.entity_id
_entity_poly.type
_entity_poly.pdbx_seq_one_letter_code
_entity_poly.pdbx_strand_id
1 'polypeptide(L)'
;MDALCAAEIFPVLRYLQSIRVTIPDLLSSVLVFGYCNDPSEYWYQDLISSTPSILSAFLYHPPTAPAALKWAHELMSNRHSDAIARLTNPECSWHFSATRARPDQLQDFQMEDMATQIARTEPELWSLVRTLLSGSPSPKDELPMATDGADKESGDELEDDEVEDAALWEMVGDLPREDDPSHGKHSSLPNKPKSLRKLRELQDSLRDI
;
A
#
# COMPACT_ATOMS: atom_id res chain seq x y z
N MET A 1 2.31 2.36 -34.60
CA MET A 1 2.78 3.70 -34.92
C MET A 1 3.52 3.61 -36.24
N ASP A 2 3.02 4.24 -37.30
CA ASP A 2 3.60 4.11 -38.64
C ASP A 2 4.94 4.86 -38.71
N ALA A 3 5.95 4.26 -39.32
CA ALA A 3 7.32 4.81 -39.40
C ALA A 3 7.37 6.23 -40.02
N LEU A 4 6.36 6.59 -40.81
CA LEU A 4 6.18 7.93 -41.38
C LEU A 4 5.87 8.98 -40.32
N CYS A 5 5.02 8.67 -39.33
CA CYS A 5 4.64 9.61 -38.28
C CYS A 5 5.83 9.88 -37.33
N ALA A 6 6.65 8.85 -37.05
CA ALA A 6 7.88 9.01 -36.29
C ALA A 6 8.91 9.93 -36.98
N ALA A 7 8.93 9.94 -38.32
CA ALA A 7 9.82 10.81 -39.10
C ALA A 7 9.41 12.29 -39.02
N GLU A 8 8.11 12.58 -38.89
CA GLU A 8 7.59 13.95 -38.79
C GLU A 8 7.68 14.55 -37.37
N ILE A 9 7.77 13.70 -36.34
CA ILE A 9 7.95 14.15 -34.94
C ILE A 9 9.34 14.75 -34.72
N PHE A 10 10.39 14.21 -35.37
CA PHE A 10 11.77 14.63 -35.13
C PHE A 10 12.04 16.13 -35.46
N PRO A 11 11.57 16.69 -36.59
CA PRO A 11 11.62 18.13 -36.85
C PRO A 11 10.94 18.99 -35.78
N VAL A 12 9.78 18.54 -35.26
CA VAL A 12 9.05 19.26 -34.21
C VAL A 12 9.86 19.31 -32.92
N LEU A 13 10.44 18.18 -32.51
CA LEU A 13 11.31 18.11 -31.32
C LEU A 13 12.55 19.00 -31.47
N ARG A 14 13.16 19.04 -32.66
CA ARG A 14 14.27 19.95 -32.99
C ARG A 14 13.87 21.42 -32.86
N TYR A 15 12.67 21.77 -33.32
CA TYR A 15 12.15 23.13 -33.19
C TYR A 15 11.93 23.52 -31.73
N LEU A 16 11.28 22.66 -30.92
CA LEU A 16 11.10 22.87 -29.49
C LEU A 16 12.43 23.08 -28.76
N GLN A 17 13.44 22.28 -29.12
CA GLN A 17 14.79 22.44 -28.59
C GLN A 17 15.43 23.79 -28.94
N SER A 18 15.19 24.31 -30.15
CA SER A 18 15.72 25.61 -30.61
C SER A 18 15.14 26.80 -29.82
N ILE A 19 13.88 26.70 -29.39
CA ILE A 19 13.19 27.70 -28.58
C ILE A 19 13.36 27.45 -27.07
N ARG A 20 14.19 26.48 -26.66
CA ARG A 20 14.46 26.08 -25.27
C ARG A 20 13.21 25.62 -24.48
N VAL A 21 12.19 25.11 -25.17
CA VAL A 21 11.02 24.51 -24.53
C VAL A 21 11.25 23.01 -24.38
N THR A 22 11.21 22.50 -23.16
CA THR A 22 11.31 21.06 -22.92
C THR A 22 9.95 20.38 -23.02
N ILE A 23 9.93 19.06 -23.22
CA ILE A 23 8.68 18.28 -23.26
C ILE A 23 7.93 18.34 -21.91
N PRO A 24 8.58 18.26 -20.74
CA PRO A 24 7.93 18.53 -19.46
C PRO A 24 7.30 19.93 -19.39
N ASP A 25 8.01 20.98 -19.83
CA ASP A 25 7.47 22.34 -19.80
C ASP A 25 6.22 22.48 -20.68
N LEU A 26 6.23 21.86 -21.87
CA LEU A 26 5.07 21.82 -22.75
C LEU A 26 3.90 21.09 -22.09
N LEU A 27 4.14 19.89 -21.55
CA LEU A 27 3.11 19.08 -20.90
C LEU A 27 2.54 19.79 -19.66
N SER A 28 3.38 20.43 -18.85
CA SER A 28 2.93 21.22 -17.70
C SER A 28 2.17 22.48 -18.12
N SER A 29 2.62 23.16 -19.18
CA SER A 29 1.92 24.34 -19.75
C SER A 29 0.49 24.01 -20.15
N VAL A 30 0.31 22.88 -20.84
CA VAL A 30 -1.01 22.39 -21.25
C VAL A 30 -1.77 21.86 -20.03
N LEU A 31 -1.29 20.79 -19.39
CA LEU A 31 -2.08 20.03 -18.42
C LEU A 31 -2.24 20.71 -17.06
N VAL A 32 -1.26 21.51 -16.62
CA VAL A 32 -1.26 22.13 -15.28
C VAL A 32 -1.65 23.59 -15.35
N PHE A 33 -1.05 24.36 -16.26
CA PHE A 33 -1.26 25.80 -16.33
C PHE A 33 -2.43 26.21 -17.24
N GLY A 34 -2.99 25.26 -18.01
CA GLY A 34 -4.18 25.52 -18.82
C GLY A 34 -3.91 26.24 -20.14
N TYR A 35 -2.66 26.39 -20.54
CA TYR A 35 -2.33 27.02 -21.81
C TYR A 35 -2.75 26.10 -22.96
N CYS A 36 -3.64 26.62 -23.81
CA CYS A 36 -4.18 25.90 -24.97
C CYS A 36 -5.13 24.72 -24.64
N ASN A 37 -5.77 24.71 -23.47
CA ASN A 37 -6.75 23.67 -23.09
C ASN A 37 -8.15 23.94 -23.67
N ASP A 38 -8.25 24.29 -24.95
CA ASP A 38 -9.54 24.48 -25.59
C ASP A 38 -10.18 23.10 -25.87
N PRO A 39 -11.36 22.79 -25.29
CA PRO A 39 -12.03 21.51 -25.52
C PRO A 39 -12.44 21.29 -27.00
N SER A 40 -12.48 22.34 -27.81
CA SER A 40 -12.80 22.25 -29.24
C SER A 40 -11.62 21.81 -30.10
N GLU A 41 -10.40 21.86 -29.56
CA GLU A 41 -9.19 21.49 -30.28
C GLU A 41 -8.98 19.97 -30.29
N TYR A 42 -8.80 19.41 -31.49
CA TYR A 42 -8.68 17.97 -31.70
C TYR A 42 -7.49 17.36 -30.95
N TRP A 43 -6.34 18.04 -30.96
CA TRP A 43 -5.12 17.54 -30.31
C TRP A 43 -5.26 17.49 -28.78
N TYR A 44 -6.05 18.38 -28.19
CA TYR A 44 -6.29 18.39 -26.75
C TYR A 44 -7.19 17.22 -26.33
N GLN A 45 -8.24 16.95 -27.10
CA GLN A 45 -9.08 15.76 -26.92
C GLN A 45 -8.29 14.46 -27.14
N ASP A 46 -7.44 14.42 -28.16
CA ASP A 46 -6.55 13.28 -28.42
C ASP A 46 -5.59 13.04 -27.25
N LEU A 47 -4.98 14.10 -26.71
CA LEU A 47 -4.11 14.03 -25.53
C LEU A 47 -4.83 13.46 -24.29
N ILE A 48 -6.06 13.91 -24.03
CA ILE A 48 -6.87 13.39 -22.91
C ILE A 48 -7.19 11.92 -23.15
N SER A 49 -7.69 11.58 -24.33
CA SER A 49 -8.08 10.19 -24.65
C SER A 49 -6.89 9.22 -24.66
N SER A 50 -5.71 9.70 -25.06
CA SER A 50 -4.47 8.94 -25.13
C SER A 50 -3.68 8.92 -23.81
N THR A 51 -4.17 9.60 -22.76
CA THR A 51 -3.48 9.65 -21.46
C THR A 51 -3.13 8.27 -20.89
N PRO A 52 -4.04 7.26 -20.90
CA PRO A 52 -3.70 5.91 -20.45
C PRO A 52 -2.58 5.27 -21.26
N SER A 53 -2.56 5.48 -22.58
CA SER A 53 -1.51 4.97 -23.47
C SER A 53 -0.17 5.65 -23.23
N ILE A 54 -0.17 6.96 -22.97
CA ILE A 54 1.04 7.73 -22.62
C ILE A 54 1.62 7.26 -21.28
N LEU A 55 0.77 7.11 -20.25
CA LEU A 55 1.19 6.60 -18.94
C LEU A 55 1.73 5.17 -19.04
N SER A 56 1.06 4.32 -19.84
CA SER A 56 1.53 2.95 -20.11
C SER A 56 2.86 2.93 -20.85
N ALA A 57 3.08 3.86 -21.80
CA ALA A 57 4.35 3.97 -22.51
C ALA A 57 5.51 4.28 -21.55
N PHE A 58 5.30 5.12 -20.53
CA PHE A 58 6.30 5.37 -19.50
C PHE A 58 6.64 4.12 -18.68
N LEU A 59 5.66 3.24 -18.45
CA LEU A 59 5.85 1.96 -17.74
C LEU A 59 6.56 0.91 -18.62
N TYR A 60 6.28 0.85 -19.92
CA TYR A 60 6.91 -0.12 -20.82
C TYR A 60 8.31 0.29 -21.28
N HIS A 61 8.66 1.56 -21.21
CA HIS A 61 9.98 2.06 -21.61
C HIS A 61 11.01 1.87 -20.48
N PRO A 62 12.06 1.03 -20.65
CA PRO A 62 12.93 0.61 -19.54
C PRO A 62 13.61 1.75 -18.77
N PRO A 63 14.09 2.84 -19.41
CA PRO A 63 14.67 3.96 -18.69
C PRO A 63 13.69 4.75 -17.80
N THR A 64 12.41 4.79 -18.16
CA THR A 64 11.39 5.58 -17.44
C THR A 64 10.59 4.73 -16.47
N ALA A 65 10.53 3.41 -16.68
CA ALA A 65 9.74 2.49 -15.87
C ALA A 65 10.05 2.58 -14.37
N PRO A 66 11.31 2.62 -13.89
CA PRO A 66 11.59 2.74 -12.46
C PRO A 66 11.06 4.02 -11.83
N ALA A 67 11.18 5.15 -12.55
CA ALA A 67 10.67 6.44 -12.07
C ALA A 67 9.14 6.48 -12.09
N ALA A 68 8.51 5.94 -13.13
CA ALA A 68 7.05 5.85 -13.24
C ALA A 68 6.44 4.95 -12.16
N LEU A 69 7.05 3.79 -11.89
CA LEU A 69 6.62 2.89 -10.82
C LEU A 69 6.79 3.52 -9.44
N LYS A 70 7.92 4.18 -9.19
CA LYS A 70 8.16 4.90 -7.93
C LYS A 70 7.10 5.99 -7.71
N TRP A 71 6.86 6.82 -8.72
CA TRP A 71 5.83 7.87 -8.65
C TRP A 71 4.42 7.30 -8.42
N ALA A 72 4.05 6.24 -9.14
CA ALA A 72 2.76 5.59 -8.97
C ALA A 72 2.60 5.00 -7.56
N HIS A 73 3.66 4.37 -7.02
CA HIS A 73 3.69 3.84 -5.66
C HIS A 73 3.53 4.95 -4.61
N GLU A 74 4.27 6.05 -4.74
CA GLU A 74 4.17 7.21 -3.85
C GLU A 74 2.76 7.82 -3.88
N LEU A 75 2.18 7.99 -5.08
CA LEU A 75 0.83 8.49 -5.26
C LEU A 75 -0.21 7.60 -4.56
N MET A 76 -0.15 6.29 -4.79
CA MET A 76 -1.09 5.35 -4.16
C MET A 76 -0.91 5.29 -2.64
N SER A 77 0.33 5.31 -2.16
CA SER A 77 0.64 5.33 -0.72
C SER A 77 0.05 6.58 -0.05
N ASN A 78 0.18 7.75 -0.68
CA ASN A 78 -0.40 8.99 -0.19
C ASN A 78 -1.94 8.92 -0.18
N ARG A 79 -2.56 8.45 -1.27
CA ARG A 79 -4.03 8.32 -1.35
C ARG A 79 -4.60 7.39 -0.28
N HIS A 80 -3.95 6.24 -0.04
CA HIS A 80 -4.38 5.32 1.01
C HIS A 80 -4.13 5.88 2.41
N SER A 81 -3.03 6.59 2.62
CA SER A 81 -2.75 7.28 3.88
C SER A 81 -3.82 8.34 4.20
N ASP A 82 -4.23 9.13 3.20
CA ASP A 82 -5.31 10.10 3.33
C ASP A 82 -6.66 9.43 3.61
N ALA A 83 -6.93 8.30 2.97
CA ALA A 83 -8.14 7.50 3.23
C ALA A 83 -8.18 6.98 4.68
N ILE A 84 -7.06 6.45 5.18
CA ILE A 84 -6.94 6.01 6.57
C ILE A 84 -7.09 7.20 7.53
N ALA A 85 -6.51 8.36 7.22
CA ALA A 85 -6.67 9.57 8.03
C ALA A 85 -8.14 10.03 8.09
N ARG A 86 -8.88 9.94 6.98
CA ARG A 86 -10.32 10.24 6.97
C ARG A 86 -11.13 9.24 7.78
N LEU A 87 -10.86 7.94 7.63
CA LEU A 87 -11.56 6.89 8.37
C LEU A 87 -11.30 6.95 9.87
N THR A 88 -10.10 7.37 10.25
CA THR A 88 -9.75 7.54 11.65
C THR A 88 -10.39 8.78 12.24
N ASN A 89 -10.70 9.85 11.49
CA ASN A 89 -11.27 11.11 12.01
C ASN A 89 -12.37 10.91 13.09
N PRO A 90 -12.39 11.73 14.18
CA PRO A 90 -13.39 11.62 15.25
C PRO A 90 -14.85 11.61 14.80
N GLU A 91 -15.17 12.30 13.71
CA GLU A 91 -16.54 12.33 13.19
C GLU A 91 -16.97 10.99 12.57
N CYS A 92 -16.01 10.15 12.17
CA CYS A 92 -16.28 8.81 11.65
C CYS A 92 -16.50 7.77 12.75
N SER A 93 -16.47 8.14 14.05
CA SER A 93 -16.79 7.28 15.20
C SER A 93 -15.93 6.02 15.38
N TRP A 94 -14.94 5.77 14.51
CA TRP A 94 -14.05 4.60 14.56
C TRP A 94 -12.78 4.81 15.40
N HIS A 95 -12.71 5.90 16.18
CA HIS A 95 -11.65 6.09 17.16
C HIS A 95 -11.91 5.26 18.42
N PHE A 96 -11.30 4.09 18.49
CA PHE A 96 -11.19 3.34 19.74
C PHE A 96 -9.91 3.71 20.47
N SER A 97 -10.00 4.65 21.42
CA SER A 97 -8.94 4.80 22.40
C SER A 97 -9.15 3.75 23.49
N ALA A 98 -8.24 2.79 23.62
CA ALA A 98 -8.33 1.74 24.66
C ALA A 98 -8.50 2.31 26.08
N THR A 99 -8.03 3.54 26.33
CA THR A 99 -8.16 4.22 27.63
C THR A 99 -9.48 4.98 27.84
N ARG A 100 -10.26 5.21 26.79
CA ARG A 100 -11.51 6.01 26.84
C ARG A 100 -12.72 5.30 26.23
N ALA A 101 -12.54 4.09 25.70
CA ALA A 101 -13.61 3.28 25.16
C ALA A 101 -14.63 2.98 26.27
N ARG A 102 -15.89 3.33 26.02
CA ARG A 102 -16.98 2.99 26.95
C ARG A 102 -17.38 1.53 26.72
N PRO A 103 -17.78 0.78 27.76
CA PRO A 103 -18.20 -0.62 27.62
C PRO A 103 -19.25 -0.83 26.52
N ASP A 104 -20.23 0.08 26.42
CA ASP A 104 -21.28 0.04 25.41
C ASP A 104 -20.73 0.12 23.98
N GLN A 105 -19.67 0.91 23.74
CA GLN A 105 -19.04 1.01 22.43
C GLN A 105 -18.32 -0.27 22.02
N LEU A 106 -17.87 -1.07 22.99
CA LEU A 106 -17.23 -2.35 22.74
C LEU A 106 -18.28 -3.46 22.54
N GLN A 107 -19.41 -3.37 23.26
CA GLN A 107 -20.51 -4.31 23.14
C GLN A 107 -21.27 -4.14 21.82
N ASP A 108 -21.44 -2.91 21.35
CA ASP A 108 -22.14 -2.60 20.10
C ASP A 108 -21.20 -2.62 18.87
N PHE A 109 -19.89 -2.88 19.06
CA PHE A 109 -18.95 -2.94 17.96
C PHE A 109 -19.16 -4.20 17.11
N GLN A 110 -19.46 -4.00 15.83
CA GLN A 110 -19.50 -5.07 14.84
C GLN A 110 -18.45 -4.80 13.76
N MET A 111 -17.57 -5.79 13.54
CA MET A 111 -16.52 -5.68 12.52
C MET A 111 -17.12 -5.63 11.12
N GLU A 112 -18.28 -6.26 10.93
CA GLU A 112 -19.07 -6.29 9.70
C GLU A 112 -19.58 -4.89 9.33
N ASP A 113 -20.01 -4.11 10.31
CA ASP A 113 -20.46 -2.73 10.11
C ASP A 113 -19.28 -1.83 9.72
N MET A 114 -18.12 -2.03 10.35
CA MET A 114 -16.88 -1.34 9.99
C MET A 114 -16.46 -1.67 8.55
N ALA A 115 -16.41 -2.95 8.19
CA ALA A 115 -16.08 -3.40 6.85
C ALA A 115 -17.04 -2.84 5.79
N THR A 116 -18.34 -2.86 6.08
CA THR A 116 -19.38 -2.31 5.20
C THR A 116 -19.23 -0.80 5.03
N GLN A 117 -18.91 -0.08 6.11
CA GLN A 117 -18.71 1.36 6.04
C GLN A 117 -17.44 1.74 5.29
N ILE A 118 -16.32 1.04 5.49
CA ILE A 118 -15.08 1.26 4.73
C ILE A 118 -15.33 0.96 3.25
N ALA A 119 -16.00 -0.16 2.92
CA ALA A 119 -16.37 -0.50 1.55
C ALA A 119 -17.21 0.60 0.86
N ARG A 120 -18.08 1.26 1.62
CA ARG A 120 -18.93 2.35 1.12
C ARG A 120 -18.20 3.68 0.97
N THR A 121 -17.32 4.01 1.92
CA THR A 121 -16.70 5.35 2.03
C THR A 121 -15.35 5.43 1.35
N GLU A 122 -14.58 4.34 1.34
CA GLU A 122 -13.23 4.26 0.78
C GLU A 122 -13.07 2.95 -0.02
N PRO A 123 -13.76 2.80 -1.16
CA PRO A 123 -13.82 1.55 -1.92
C PRO A 123 -12.45 1.09 -2.46
N GLU A 124 -11.58 2.04 -2.84
CA GLU A 124 -10.22 1.73 -3.30
C GLU A 124 -9.36 1.13 -2.17
N LEU A 125 -9.43 1.70 -0.96
CA LEU A 125 -8.73 1.17 0.22
C LEU A 125 -9.27 -0.21 0.60
N TRP A 126 -10.59 -0.38 0.55
CA TRP A 126 -11.21 -1.66 0.83
C TRP A 126 -10.79 -2.75 -0.17
N SER A 127 -10.68 -2.41 -1.45
CA SER A 127 -10.14 -3.32 -2.46
C SER A 127 -8.72 -3.75 -2.13
N LEU A 128 -7.85 -2.81 -1.71
CA LEU A 128 -6.49 -3.13 -1.30
C LEU A 128 -6.46 -4.09 -0.10
N VAL A 129 -7.26 -3.82 0.93
CA VAL A 129 -7.35 -4.69 2.12
C VAL A 129 -7.79 -6.09 1.72
N ARG A 130 -8.81 -6.22 0.86
CA ARG A 130 -9.23 -7.52 0.33
C ARG A 130 -8.11 -8.22 -0.42
N THR A 131 -7.40 -7.53 -1.32
CA THR A 131 -6.28 -8.11 -2.06
C THR A 131 -5.16 -8.61 -1.14
N LEU A 132 -4.86 -7.87 -0.06
CA LEU A 132 -3.84 -8.29 0.91
C LEU A 132 -4.30 -9.50 1.75
N LEU A 133 -5.59 -9.58 2.10
CA LEU A 133 -6.16 -10.66 2.90
C LEU A 133 -6.48 -11.93 2.09
N SER A 134 -6.73 -11.81 0.79
CA SER A 134 -7.00 -12.96 -0.10
C SER A 134 -5.78 -13.83 -0.37
N GLY A 135 -4.60 -13.47 0.17
CA GLY A 135 -3.33 -14.08 -0.18
C GLY A 135 -2.91 -13.69 -1.60
N SER A 136 -1.63 -13.42 -1.81
CA SER A 136 -1.11 -13.35 -3.17
C SER A 136 -1.26 -14.74 -3.79
N PRO A 137 -1.86 -14.90 -4.99
CA PRO A 137 -1.68 -16.14 -5.74
C PRO A 137 -0.17 -16.32 -5.89
N SER A 138 0.32 -17.48 -5.45
CA SER A 138 1.72 -17.80 -5.64
C SER A 138 1.96 -17.82 -7.16
N PRO A 139 3.13 -17.38 -7.66
CA PRO A 139 3.43 -17.43 -9.10
C PRO A 139 3.41 -18.84 -9.72
N LYS A 140 3.07 -19.88 -8.93
CA LYS A 140 2.98 -21.27 -9.35
C LYS A 140 1.60 -21.65 -9.89
N ASP A 141 0.59 -20.82 -9.71
CA ASP A 141 -0.80 -21.12 -10.11
C ASP A 141 -1.15 -20.61 -11.53
N GLU A 142 -0.21 -19.93 -12.21
CA GLU A 142 -0.40 -19.45 -13.58
C GLU A 142 0.49 -20.23 -14.56
N LEU A 143 0.11 -21.49 -14.81
CA LEU A 143 0.45 -22.16 -16.07
C LEU A 143 -0.83 -22.44 -16.87
N PRO A 144 -0.81 -22.23 -18.19
CA PRO A 144 -2.01 -22.09 -18.99
C PRO A 144 -2.74 -23.42 -19.13
N MET A 145 -4.04 -23.40 -18.82
CA MET A 145 -5.03 -24.37 -19.28
C MET A 145 -5.07 -24.38 -20.82
N ALA A 146 -4.20 -25.20 -21.41
CA ALA A 146 -4.38 -25.71 -22.75
C ALA A 146 -5.33 -26.90 -22.66
N THR A 147 -6.52 -26.72 -23.25
CA THR A 147 -7.51 -27.77 -23.47
C THR A 147 -6.93 -28.84 -24.41
N ASP A 148 -6.88 -30.10 -23.98
CA ASP A 148 -7.52 -31.21 -24.71
C ASP A 148 -7.45 -32.50 -23.89
N GLY A 149 -8.54 -33.27 -23.94
CA GLY A 149 -8.85 -34.32 -22.98
C GLY A 149 -8.01 -35.61 -23.07
N ALA A 150 -7.90 -36.28 -21.94
CA ALA A 150 -7.92 -37.74 -21.81
C ALA A 150 -8.01 -38.09 -20.32
N ASP A 151 -8.85 -39.06 -20.00
CA ASP A 151 -9.08 -39.65 -18.69
C ASP A 151 -7.79 -39.89 -17.88
N LYS A 152 -7.82 -39.50 -16.60
CA LYS A 152 -7.13 -40.22 -15.51
C LYS A 152 -7.74 -39.83 -14.17
N GLU A 153 -8.56 -40.75 -13.68
CA GLU A 153 -8.84 -40.96 -12.26
C GLU A 153 -7.51 -41.20 -11.54
N SER A 154 -7.16 -40.33 -10.59
CA SER A 154 -6.21 -40.61 -9.53
C SER A 154 -6.54 -39.69 -8.38
N GLY A 155 -7.09 -40.28 -7.32
CA GLY A 155 -7.20 -39.60 -6.03
C GLY A 155 -5.81 -39.24 -5.53
N ASP A 156 -5.68 -38.04 -5.01
CA ASP A 156 -4.59 -37.68 -4.13
C ASP A 156 -5.22 -36.89 -2.98
N GLU A 157 -5.04 -37.45 -1.80
CA GLU A 157 -5.57 -36.98 -0.52
C GLU A 157 -4.89 -35.64 -0.22
N LEU A 158 -5.68 -34.57 -0.09
CA LEU A 158 -5.17 -33.33 0.50
C LEU A 158 -5.04 -33.60 2.00
N GLU A 159 -3.82 -33.94 2.42
CA GLU A 159 -3.42 -33.84 3.82
C GLU A 159 -3.60 -32.39 4.25
N ASP A 160 -4.61 -32.18 5.09
CA ASP A 160 -4.86 -30.96 5.84
C ASP A 160 -3.66 -30.78 6.78
N ASP A 161 -2.67 -29.98 6.37
CA ASP A 161 -1.64 -29.49 7.29
C ASP A 161 -2.33 -28.54 8.29
N GLU A 162 -3.01 -29.13 9.27
CA GLU A 162 -3.35 -28.50 10.54
C GLU A 162 -2.03 -28.10 11.21
N VAL A 163 -1.48 -26.94 10.82
CA VAL A 163 -0.48 -26.25 11.62
C VAL A 163 -1.13 -25.92 12.95
N GLU A 164 -0.83 -26.73 13.95
CA GLU A 164 -1.31 -26.65 15.32
C GLU A 164 -1.34 -25.18 15.78
N ASP A 165 -2.54 -24.60 15.91
CA ASP A 165 -2.78 -23.27 16.48
C ASP A 165 -2.07 -23.08 17.82
N ALA A 166 -1.77 -24.17 18.52
CA ALA A 166 -0.99 -24.22 19.75
C ALA A 166 0.40 -23.55 19.62
N ALA A 167 1.10 -23.71 18.50
CA ALA A 167 2.42 -23.12 18.30
C ALA A 167 2.38 -21.58 18.14
N LEU A 168 1.27 -21.05 17.61
CA LEU A 168 1.03 -19.62 17.48
C LEU A 168 0.73 -18.99 18.85
N TRP A 169 -0.02 -19.67 19.71
CA TRP A 169 -0.32 -19.20 21.07
C TRP A 169 0.87 -19.34 22.03
N GLU A 170 1.80 -20.28 21.81
CA GLU A 170 3.03 -20.42 22.60
C GLU A 170 4.01 -19.24 22.42
N MET A 171 3.97 -18.57 21.27
CA MET A 171 4.78 -17.37 21.01
C MET A 171 4.26 -16.13 21.76
N VAL A 172 2.97 -16.12 22.09
CA VAL A 172 2.33 -15.10 22.94
C VAL A 172 2.39 -15.60 24.38
N GLY A 173 3.61 -15.64 24.94
CA GLY A 173 3.82 -16.12 26.31
C GLY A 173 2.84 -15.52 27.32
N ASP A 174 2.53 -16.29 28.37
CA ASP A 174 1.56 -15.97 29.40
C ASP A 174 1.60 -14.49 29.80
N LEU A 175 0.54 -13.77 29.46
CA LEU A 175 0.30 -12.43 29.98
C LEU A 175 0.24 -12.53 31.51
N PRO A 176 0.96 -11.67 32.26
CA PRO A 176 0.93 -11.74 33.72
C PRO A 176 -0.51 -11.56 34.17
N ARG A 177 -1.01 -12.60 34.86
CA ARG A 177 -2.28 -12.57 35.57
C ARG A 177 -2.23 -11.41 36.56
N GLU A 178 -3.07 -10.40 36.36
CA GLU A 178 -3.25 -9.34 37.34
C GLU A 178 -3.93 -9.96 38.56
N ASP A 179 -3.11 -10.31 39.56
CA ASP A 179 -3.59 -10.80 40.84
C ASP A 179 -4.26 -9.67 41.63
N ASP A 180 -5.49 -9.95 42.02
CA ASP A 180 -6.37 -9.22 42.94
C ASP A 180 -5.61 -8.78 44.23
N PRO A 181 -5.80 -7.56 44.75
CA PRO A 181 -4.94 -7.01 45.79
C PRO A 181 -5.43 -7.45 47.17
N SER A 182 -4.80 -8.45 47.78
CA SER A 182 -4.79 -8.54 49.24
C SER A 182 -3.59 -9.30 49.83
N HIS A 183 -2.94 -8.62 50.77
CA HIS A 183 -2.01 -9.13 51.79
C HIS A 183 -0.56 -9.54 51.41
N GLY A 184 0.36 -8.60 51.66
CA GLY A 184 1.24 -8.74 52.83
C GLY A 184 2.62 -9.39 52.66
N LYS A 185 3.65 -8.53 52.75
CA LYS A 185 4.99 -8.71 53.36
C LYS A 185 6.10 -9.48 52.59
N HIS A 186 7.17 -8.69 52.34
CA HIS A 186 8.60 -9.00 52.38
C HIS A 186 9.13 -10.25 51.65
N SER A 187 9.89 -10.04 50.58
CA SER A 187 11.34 -10.37 50.56
C SER A 187 12.02 -10.06 49.22
N SER A 188 13.26 -9.55 49.34
CA SER A 188 14.41 -9.65 48.43
C SER A 188 14.23 -9.49 46.91
N LEU A 189 14.67 -8.32 46.42
CA LEU A 189 15.07 -8.08 45.03
C LEU A 189 16.30 -8.92 44.66
N PRO A 190 16.33 -9.58 43.48
CA PRO A 190 17.56 -9.82 42.75
C PRO A 190 17.57 -9.12 41.38
N ASN A 191 18.62 -8.30 41.22
CA ASN A 191 19.35 -7.98 39.98
C ASN A 191 18.59 -7.56 38.71
N LYS A 192 18.61 -6.25 38.45
CA LYS A 192 18.42 -5.65 37.12
C LYS A 192 19.44 -6.23 36.11
N PRO A 193 19.01 -6.56 34.87
CA PRO A 193 19.88 -7.12 33.85
C PRO A 193 20.97 -6.15 33.38
N LYS A 194 22.15 -6.72 33.10
CA LYS A 194 23.42 -6.09 32.70
C LYS A 194 23.37 -5.30 31.35
N SER A 195 22.21 -5.16 30.72
CA SER A 195 22.03 -4.52 29.42
C SER A 195 21.98 -2.98 29.47
N LEU A 196 21.68 -2.39 30.63
CA LEU A 196 21.56 -0.92 30.75
C LEU A 196 22.88 -0.18 31.02
N ARG A 197 23.97 -0.88 31.34
CA ARG A 197 25.30 -0.26 31.51
C ARG A 197 25.99 0.00 30.16
N LYS A 198 25.86 -0.94 29.22
CA LYS A 198 26.43 -0.80 27.86
C LYS A 198 25.80 0.33 27.05
N LEU A 199 24.51 0.61 27.27
CA LEU A 199 23.83 1.74 26.61
C LEU A 199 24.29 3.10 27.16
N ARG A 200 24.71 3.18 28.42
CA ARG A 200 25.20 4.43 29.01
C ARG A 200 26.65 4.72 28.59
N GLU A 201 27.49 3.69 28.51
CA GLU A 201 28.88 3.83 28.02
C GLU A 201 28.96 4.22 26.52
N LEU A 202 28.01 3.75 25.69
CA LEU A 202 27.94 4.17 24.28
C LEU A 202 27.40 5.59 24.10
N GLN A 203 26.56 6.06 25.01
CA GLN A 203 25.99 7.40 24.94
C GLN A 203 26.99 8.48 25.38
N ASP A 204 27.90 8.15 26.30
CA ASP A 204 28.97 9.05 26.73
C ASP A 204 30.10 9.12 25.68
N SER A 205 30.38 8.04 24.95
CA SER A 205 31.41 8.03 23.88
C SER A 205 31.02 8.76 22.59
N LEU A 206 29.73 9.11 22.43
CA LEU A 206 29.21 9.83 21.26
C LEU A 206 29.05 11.34 21.50
N ARG A 207 29.38 11.83 22.71
CA ARG A 207 29.33 13.24 23.07
C ARG A 207 30.69 13.95 22.95
N ASP A 208 31.78 13.18 22.80
CA ASP A 208 33.15 13.69 22.65
C ASP A 208 33.72 13.52 21.22
N ILE A 209 32.86 13.47 20.20
CA ILE A 209 33.24 13.59 18.77
C ILE A 209 32.54 14.80 18.16
#